data_AF-F4B8X1-F1
#
_entry.id   AF-F4B8X1-F1
#
_cell.length_a   1.000
_cell.length_b   1.000
_cell.length_c   1.000
_cell.angle_alpha   90.00
_cell.angle_beta   90.00
_cell.angle_gamma   90.00
#
_symmetry.space_group_name_H-M   'P 1'
#
loop_
_entity.id
_entity.type
_entity.pdbx_description
1 polymer ?
#
loop_
_entity_poly.entity_id
_entity_poly.type
_entity_poly.pdbx_seq_one_letter_code
_entity_poly.pdbx_strand_id
1 'polypeptide(L)'
;MELKIDLPEDLVIPPLEEFSYICNGEVTKVKCNNTIYRDEDKIIATPYDIIYSISLENLVRNKTRGRKYNRWSYYVNKYKLTIEPIEFSIIIRTGAIISIFVDGLDINGISGDVIIKEFKISGSRDYEKIIDKLQDVNPRLIVVKKESFVFTISAYKVVYIDKNLQNIMKEFIGYKRMDCEKLVIKDYTRICYISSTFS
;
A
#
# COMPACT_ATOMS: atom_id res chain seq x y z
N MET A 1 14.62 7.65 -12.92
CA MET A 1 13.97 8.77 -12.19
C MET A 1 13.75 8.33 -10.75
N GLU A 2 13.67 9.27 -9.82
CA GLU A 2 13.51 8.95 -8.40
C GLU A 2 12.09 9.30 -7.95
N LEU A 3 11.39 8.34 -7.33
CA LEU A 3 10.20 8.66 -6.56
C LEU A 3 10.67 9.26 -5.22
N LYS A 4 10.44 10.56 -5.02
CA LYS A 4 10.75 11.24 -3.76
C LYS A 4 9.54 11.26 -2.83
N ILE A 5 9.76 11.39 -1.53
CA ILE A 5 8.68 11.56 -0.55
C ILE A 5 8.18 13.00 -0.67
N ASP A 6 6.95 13.20 -1.16
CA ASP A 6 6.34 14.54 -1.24
C ASP A 6 5.36 14.75 -0.08
N LEU A 7 4.72 13.66 0.37
CA LEU A 7 3.81 13.59 1.51
C LEU A 7 4.19 12.43 2.44
N PRO A 8 3.82 12.45 3.73
CA PRO A 8 4.04 11.35 4.67
C PRO A 8 3.60 9.98 4.14
N GLU A 9 2.48 9.95 3.40
CA GLU A 9 1.93 8.76 2.76
C GLU A 9 2.92 8.10 1.80
N ASP A 10 3.78 8.87 1.13
CA ASP A 10 4.79 8.35 0.19
C ASP A 10 5.90 7.56 0.89
N LEU A 11 6.16 7.78 2.19
CA LEU A 11 7.17 7.03 2.92
C LEU A 11 6.74 5.55 3.06
N VAL A 12 5.46 5.34 3.31
CA VAL A 12 4.91 4.04 3.72
C VAL A 12 4.36 3.22 2.56
N ILE A 13 4.35 3.76 1.33
CA ILE A 13 3.91 3.05 0.12
C ILE A 13 5.05 2.96 -0.92
N PRO A 14 5.29 1.78 -1.53
CA PRO A 14 4.76 0.47 -1.12
C PRO A 14 5.09 0.17 0.35
N PRO A 15 4.38 -0.77 1.03
CA PRO A 15 4.69 -1.11 2.41
C PRO A 15 6.18 -1.43 2.60
N LEU A 16 6.78 -0.88 3.66
CA LEU A 16 8.19 -1.06 3.99
C LEU A 16 8.50 -2.52 4.35
N GLU A 17 9.78 -2.89 4.38
CA GLU A 17 10.15 -4.18 4.98
C GLU A 17 10.12 -4.09 6.52
N GLU A 18 10.21 -5.24 7.19
CA GLU A 18 10.21 -5.32 8.67
C GLU A 18 11.25 -4.37 9.27
N PHE A 19 12.42 -4.25 8.63
CA PHE A 19 13.43 -3.26 8.95
C PHE A 19 13.76 -2.45 7.70
N SER A 20 13.56 -1.14 7.79
CA SER A 20 14.03 -0.17 6.80
C SER A 20 14.83 0.92 7.49
N TYR A 21 15.69 1.60 6.75
CA TYR A 21 16.56 2.63 7.28
C TYR A 21 16.49 3.88 6.41
N ILE A 22 16.70 5.05 7.01
CA ILE A 22 16.78 6.31 6.27
C ILE A 22 18.20 6.85 6.35
N CYS A 23 18.90 6.84 5.21
CA CYS A 23 20.32 7.18 5.09
C CYS A 23 20.51 8.19 3.96
N ASN A 24 21.30 9.25 4.18
CA ASN A 24 21.78 10.14 3.13
C ASN A 24 20.69 10.64 2.16
N GLY A 25 19.47 10.88 2.65
CA GLY A 25 18.36 11.31 1.81
C GLY A 25 17.61 10.18 1.09
N GLU A 26 17.78 8.91 1.48
CA GLU A 26 17.14 7.74 0.84
C GLU A 26 16.63 6.73 1.87
N VAL A 27 15.51 6.08 1.56
CA VAL A 27 15.00 4.90 2.29
C VAL A 27 15.65 3.64 1.73
N THR A 28 16.35 2.87 2.57
CA THR A 28 17.13 1.71 2.16
C THR A 28 16.97 0.54 3.14
N LYS A 29 17.40 -0.65 2.70
CA LYS A 29 17.49 -1.86 3.53
C LYS A 29 18.82 -1.97 4.28
N VAL A 30 19.81 -1.16 3.89
CA VAL A 30 21.14 -1.19 4.49
C VAL A 30 21.13 -0.38 5.78
N LYS A 31 21.58 -1.01 6.88
CA LYS A 31 21.55 -0.43 8.22
C LYS A 31 22.32 0.90 8.31
N CYS A 32 21.66 1.92 8.90
CA CYS A 32 22.26 3.23 9.19
C CYS A 32 21.50 3.99 10.31
N ASN A 33 21.67 5.31 10.37
CA ASN A 33 21.20 6.23 11.42
C ASN A 33 19.74 6.04 11.86
N ASN A 34 18.77 6.30 10.97
CA ASN A 34 17.36 6.26 11.32
C ASN A 34 16.80 4.88 11.00
N THR A 35 16.17 4.25 11.98
CA THR A 35 15.56 2.92 11.81
C THR A 35 14.05 3.06 11.80
N ILE A 36 13.42 2.37 10.84
CA ILE A 36 11.99 2.13 10.78
C ILE A 36 11.76 0.65 11.01
N TYR A 37 11.05 0.32 12.07
CA TYR A 37 10.53 -1.03 12.29
C TYR A 37 9.07 -1.11 11.85
N ARG A 38 8.69 -2.21 11.22
CA ARG A 38 7.33 -2.48 10.76
C ARG A 38 6.84 -3.84 11.29
N ASP A 39 5.82 -3.81 12.15
CA ASP A 39 5.03 -4.97 12.54
C ASP A 39 3.79 -5.07 11.64
N GLU A 40 3.82 -5.99 10.68
CA GLU A 40 2.75 -6.17 9.70
C GLU A 40 1.61 -7.04 10.25
N ASP A 41 0.37 -6.53 10.20
CA ASP A 41 -0.82 -7.36 10.18
C ASP A 41 -1.64 -7.09 8.92
N LYS A 42 -2.00 -8.14 8.18
CA LYS A 42 -2.79 -8.01 6.95
C LYS A 42 -3.89 -9.06 6.78
N ILE A 43 -4.89 -8.66 6.02
CA ILE A 43 -5.88 -9.55 5.40
C ILE A 43 -5.82 -9.38 3.89
N ILE A 44 -5.90 -10.49 3.17
CA ILE A 44 -5.92 -10.54 1.72
C ILE A 44 -7.25 -11.16 1.29
N ALA A 45 -7.88 -10.58 0.28
CA ALA A 45 -9.14 -11.04 -0.26
C ALA A 45 -9.16 -10.99 -1.78
N THR A 46 -9.65 -12.07 -2.37
CA THR A 46 -9.93 -12.18 -3.80
C THR A 46 -11.29 -11.53 -4.11
N PRO A 47 -11.61 -11.27 -5.40
CA PRO A 47 -12.94 -10.81 -5.78
C PRO A 47 -14.07 -11.72 -5.27
N TYR A 48 -13.85 -13.03 -5.25
CA TYR A 48 -14.83 -13.98 -4.72
C TYR A 48 -15.11 -13.77 -3.22
N ASP A 49 -14.05 -13.56 -2.43
CA ASP A 49 -14.18 -13.29 -1.00
C ASP A 49 -14.97 -12.00 -0.75
N ILE A 50 -14.74 -10.97 -1.57
CA ILE A 50 -15.44 -9.69 -1.49
C ILE A 50 -16.93 -9.83 -1.81
N ILE A 51 -17.28 -10.57 -2.86
CA ILE A 51 -18.69 -10.85 -3.20
C ILE A 51 -19.37 -11.62 -2.07
N TYR A 52 -18.73 -12.65 -1.54
CA TYR A 52 -19.34 -13.53 -0.54
C TYR A 52 -19.53 -12.82 0.81
N SER A 53 -18.58 -11.99 1.22
CA SER A 53 -18.63 -11.31 2.50
C SER A 53 -19.49 -10.05 2.50
N ILE A 54 -19.60 -9.33 1.37
CA ILE A 54 -20.36 -8.07 1.18
C ILE A 54 -19.83 -6.88 1.99
N SER A 55 -19.34 -7.09 3.22
CA SER A 55 -18.73 -6.09 4.10
C SER A 55 -17.35 -6.52 4.60
N LEU A 56 -16.55 -5.55 5.05
CA LEU A 56 -15.25 -5.82 5.64
C LEU A 56 -15.36 -6.60 6.96
N GLU A 57 -16.38 -6.35 7.76
CA GLU A 57 -16.61 -7.06 9.04
C GLU A 57 -16.86 -8.56 8.81
N ASN A 58 -17.70 -8.89 7.83
CA ASN A 58 -17.94 -10.28 7.43
C ASN A 58 -16.69 -10.90 6.80
N LEU A 59 -15.92 -10.12 6.04
CA LEU A 59 -14.65 -10.59 5.48
C LEU A 59 -13.66 -10.95 6.58
N VAL A 60 -13.50 -10.09 7.59
CA VAL A 60 -12.69 -10.34 8.79
C VAL A 60 -13.17 -11.60 9.49
N ARG A 61 -14.48 -11.75 9.72
CA ARG A 61 -15.07 -12.93 10.35
C ARG A 61 -14.79 -14.22 9.58
N ASN A 62 -14.81 -14.18 8.26
CA ASN A 62 -14.58 -15.34 7.41
C ASN A 62 -13.09 -15.69 7.28
N LYS A 63 -12.21 -14.68 7.25
CA LYS A 63 -10.76 -14.84 7.00
C LYS A 63 -9.91 -14.99 8.25
N THR A 64 -10.42 -14.65 9.43
CA THR A 64 -9.66 -14.66 10.68
C THR A 64 -10.38 -15.43 11.78
N ARG A 65 -9.62 -15.86 12.80
CA ARG A 65 -10.16 -16.60 13.97
C ARG A 65 -9.40 -16.21 15.23
N GLY A 66 -10.00 -16.49 16.39
CA GLY A 66 -9.37 -16.33 17.70
C GLY A 66 -8.81 -14.92 17.93
N ARG A 67 -7.57 -14.83 18.42
CA ARG A 67 -6.92 -13.54 18.72
C ARG A 67 -6.82 -12.62 17.50
N LYS A 68 -6.55 -13.18 16.31
CA LYS A 68 -6.47 -12.38 15.08
C LYS A 68 -7.82 -11.77 14.72
N TYR A 69 -8.92 -12.51 14.91
CA TYR A 69 -10.27 -11.98 14.71
C TYR A 69 -10.58 -10.83 15.67
N ASN A 70 -10.26 -10.98 16.96
CA ASN A 70 -10.50 -9.92 17.94
C ASN A 70 -9.71 -8.66 17.61
N ARG A 71 -8.43 -8.83 17.22
CA ARG A 71 -7.54 -7.73 16.82
C ARG A 71 -8.05 -7.01 15.56
N TRP A 72 -8.44 -7.75 14.52
CA TRP A 72 -8.99 -7.16 13.29
C TRP A 72 -10.36 -6.52 13.49
N SER A 73 -11.22 -7.11 14.32
CA SER A 73 -12.50 -6.51 14.68
C SER A 73 -12.28 -5.18 15.40
N TYR A 74 -11.25 -5.09 16.26
CA TYR A 74 -10.84 -3.84 16.87
C TYR A 74 -10.36 -2.82 15.82
N TYR A 75 -9.50 -3.20 14.88
CA TYR A 75 -9.03 -2.30 13.82
C TYR A 75 -10.16 -1.73 12.96
N VAL A 76 -11.10 -2.58 12.53
CA VAL A 76 -12.28 -2.15 11.76
C VAL A 76 -13.08 -1.10 12.55
N ASN A 77 -13.28 -1.33 13.84
CA ASN A 77 -14.05 -0.42 14.69
C ASN A 77 -13.32 0.88 15.04
N LYS A 78 -12.02 0.80 15.36
CA LYS A 78 -11.17 1.94 15.74
C LYS A 78 -10.99 2.89 14.57
N TYR A 79 -10.64 2.35 13.40
CA TYR A 79 -10.25 3.13 12.23
C TYR A 79 -11.38 3.29 11.21
N LYS A 80 -12.59 2.79 11.51
CA LYS A 80 -13.77 2.81 10.63
C LYS A 80 -13.44 2.25 9.24
N LEU A 81 -12.69 1.15 9.22
CA LEU A 81 -12.29 0.52 7.97
C LEU A 81 -13.52 -0.05 7.27
N THR A 82 -13.64 0.23 5.99
CA THR A 82 -14.70 -0.28 5.13
C THR A 82 -14.12 -0.62 3.76
N ILE A 83 -14.87 -1.36 2.95
CA ILE A 83 -14.63 -1.44 1.51
C ILE A 83 -15.64 -0.49 0.89
N GLU A 84 -15.15 0.60 0.30
CA GLU A 84 -16.02 1.61 -0.29
C GLU A 84 -16.72 1.05 -1.55
N PRO A 85 -17.91 1.55 -1.93
CA PRO A 85 -18.59 1.07 -3.14
C PRO A 85 -17.75 1.14 -4.41
N ILE A 86 -16.91 2.18 -4.54
CA ILE A 86 -15.99 2.33 -5.68
C ILE A 86 -14.89 1.27 -5.64
N GLU A 87 -14.33 0.98 -4.46
CA GLU A 87 -13.31 -0.06 -4.27
C GLU A 87 -13.89 -1.44 -4.59
N PHE A 88 -15.11 -1.73 -4.11
CA PHE A 88 -15.83 -2.96 -4.45
C PHE A 88 -15.99 -3.08 -5.97
N SER A 89 -16.50 -2.03 -6.64
CA SER A 89 -16.71 -2.06 -8.08
C SER A 89 -15.42 -2.30 -8.86
N ILE A 90 -14.33 -1.65 -8.47
CA ILE A 90 -13.03 -1.82 -9.11
C ILE A 90 -12.51 -3.24 -8.91
N ILE A 91 -12.55 -3.79 -7.70
CA ILE A 91 -12.14 -5.17 -7.41
C ILE A 91 -12.86 -6.17 -8.34
N ILE A 92 -14.18 -6.02 -8.51
CA ILE A 92 -14.96 -6.93 -9.37
C ILE A 92 -14.64 -6.72 -10.86
N ARG A 93 -14.56 -5.46 -11.31
CA ARG A 93 -14.35 -5.13 -12.73
C ARG A 93 -12.95 -5.48 -13.24
N THR A 94 -11.95 -5.45 -12.37
CA THR A 94 -10.56 -5.70 -12.75
C THR A 94 -10.04 -7.05 -12.29
N GLY A 95 -10.78 -7.75 -11.42
CA GLY A 95 -10.32 -8.98 -10.80
C GLY A 95 -9.20 -8.75 -9.78
N ALA A 96 -9.07 -7.53 -9.24
CA ALA A 96 -7.99 -7.21 -8.30
C ALA A 96 -8.09 -8.02 -7.01
N ILE A 97 -6.93 -8.45 -6.51
CA ILE A 97 -6.79 -8.92 -5.14
C ILE A 97 -6.59 -7.69 -4.26
N ILE A 98 -7.39 -7.55 -3.21
CA ILE A 98 -7.18 -6.50 -2.21
C ILE A 98 -6.39 -7.05 -1.03
N SER A 99 -5.33 -6.33 -0.64
CA SER A 99 -4.64 -6.51 0.63
C SER A 99 -4.90 -5.28 1.49
N ILE A 100 -5.34 -5.49 2.73
CA ILE A 100 -5.48 -4.43 3.73
C ILE A 100 -4.41 -4.66 4.77
N PHE A 101 -3.52 -3.71 4.94
CA PHE A 101 -2.44 -3.69 5.92
C PHE A 101 -2.82 -2.77 7.07
N VAL A 102 -2.62 -3.23 8.30
CA VAL A 102 -2.56 -2.41 9.51
C VAL A 102 -1.17 -2.61 10.06
N ASP A 103 -0.27 -1.70 9.66
CA ASP A 103 1.15 -1.77 9.98
C ASP A 103 1.44 -0.94 11.23
N GLY A 104 1.90 -1.59 12.28
CA GLY A 104 2.51 -0.91 13.41
C GLY A 104 3.90 -0.45 12.98
N LEU A 105 4.13 0.86 12.93
CA LEU A 105 5.44 1.44 12.63
C LEU A 105 6.07 2.02 13.87
N ASP A 106 7.38 1.83 14.01
CA ASP A 106 8.21 2.55 14.96
C ASP A 106 9.32 3.28 14.19
N ILE A 107 9.30 4.61 14.26
CA ILE A 107 10.30 5.48 13.64
C ILE A 107 11.03 6.22 14.77
N ASN A 108 12.28 5.84 15.03
CA ASN A 108 13.12 6.45 16.06
C ASN A 108 12.45 6.54 17.46
N GLY A 109 11.67 5.53 17.85
CA GLY A 109 10.98 5.46 19.14
C GLY A 109 9.58 6.10 19.13
N ILE A 110 9.10 6.62 18.00
CA ILE A 110 7.72 7.07 17.82
C ILE A 110 6.95 5.94 17.15
N SER A 111 6.10 5.27 17.92
CA SER A 111 5.25 4.20 17.44
C SER A 111 3.85 4.68 17.07
N GLY A 112 3.24 4.05 16.07
CA GLY A 112 1.84 4.26 15.69
C GLY A 112 1.40 3.32 14.58
N ASP A 113 0.13 3.39 14.20
CA ASP A 113 -0.43 2.55 13.15
C ASP A 113 -0.57 3.31 11.82
N VAL A 114 -0.34 2.59 10.73
CA VAL A 114 -0.57 3.02 9.36
C VAL A 114 -1.45 1.99 8.65
N ILE A 115 -2.42 2.46 7.88
CA ILE A 115 -3.38 1.59 7.20
C ILE A 115 -3.31 1.82 5.71
N ILE A 116 -3.02 0.75 4.98
CA ILE A 116 -2.79 0.78 3.54
C ILE A 116 -3.71 -0.25 2.90
N LYS A 117 -4.36 0.13 1.80
CA LYS A 117 -5.03 -0.79 0.89
C LYS A 117 -4.19 -0.93 -0.38
N GLU A 118 -3.84 -2.15 -0.73
CA GLU A 118 -3.23 -2.49 -2.02
C GLU A 118 -4.27 -3.18 -2.89
N PHE A 119 -4.47 -2.68 -4.11
CA PHE A 119 -5.22 -3.36 -5.17
C PHE A 119 -4.21 -3.92 -6.16
N LYS A 120 -4.04 -5.23 -6.13
CA LYS A 120 -3.03 -5.94 -6.94
C LYS A 120 -3.68 -6.71 -8.07
N ILE A 121 -3.17 -6.51 -9.28
CA ILE A 121 -3.61 -7.20 -10.50
C ILE A 121 -2.39 -7.72 -11.23
N SER A 122 -2.43 -8.97 -11.65
CA SER A 122 -1.44 -9.54 -12.57
C SER A 122 -2.15 -9.97 -13.85
N GLY A 123 -1.51 -9.74 -15.00
CA GLY A 123 -2.11 -10.04 -16.30
C GLY A 123 -1.10 -9.97 -17.42
N SER A 124 -1.56 -10.22 -18.65
CA SER A 124 -0.69 -10.27 -19.85
C SER A 124 -1.12 -9.33 -20.97
N ARG A 125 -2.23 -8.59 -20.82
CA ARG A 125 -2.74 -7.65 -21.84
C ARG A 125 -3.26 -6.34 -21.23
N ASP A 126 -3.02 -5.24 -21.96
CA ASP A 126 -3.59 -3.89 -21.78
C ASP A 126 -3.54 -3.31 -20.35
N TYR A 127 -2.31 -3.16 -19.83
CA TYR A 127 -2.08 -2.65 -18.47
C TYR A 127 -2.46 -1.15 -18.32
N GLU A 128 -2.43 -0.36 -19.39
CA GLU A 128 -2.79 1.08 -19.36
C GLU A 128 -4.27 1.27 -19.01
N LYS A 129 -5.19 0.52 -19.62
CA LYS A 129 -6.62 0.57 -19.25
C LYS A 129 -6.87 0.16 -17.80
N ILE A 130 -6.05 -0.73 -17.25
CA ILE A 130 -6.16 -1.15 -15.85
C ILE A 130 -5.67 -0.04 -14.93
N ILE A 131 -4.57 0.64 -15.27
CA ILE A 131 -4.06 1.81 -14.53
C ILE A 131 -5.12 2.91 -14.50
N ASP A 132 -5.80 3.18 -15.60
CA ASP A 132 -6.86 4.20 -15.64
C ASP A 132 -8.05 3.81 -14.76
N LYS A 133 -8.49 2.55 -14.76
CA LYS A 133 -9.53 2.07 -13.83
C LYS A 133 -9.08 2.13 -12.36
N LEU A 134 -7.82 1.80 -12.06
CA LEU A 134 -7.30 1.85 -10.70
C LEU A 134 -7.17 3.27 -10.17
N GLN A 135 -7.13 4.30 -11.02
CA GLN A 135 -7.17 5.69 -10.55
C GLN A 135 -8.50 6.04 -9.88
N ASP A 136 -9.61 5.36 -10.22
CA ASP A 136 -10.93 5.62 -9.63
C ASP A 136 -10.98 5.40 -8.10
N VAL A 137 -10.08 4.57 -7.55
CA VAL A 137 -9.97 4.39 -6.08
C VAL A 137 -9.09 5.45 -5.40
N ASN A 138 -8.62 6.45 -6.15
CA ASN A 138 -7.71 7.52 -5.71
C ASN A 138 -6.46 6.98 -4.98
N PRO A 139 -5.70 6.05 -5.57
CA PRO A 139 -4.46 5.57 -4.97
C PRO A 139 -3.42 6.70 -4.97
N ARG A 140 -2.57 6.75 -3.95
CA ARG A 140 -1.45 7.69 -3.91
C ARG A 140 -0.33 7.24 -4.86
N LEU A 141 -0.09 5.94 -4.94
CA LEU A 141 0.96 5.33 -5.76
C LEU A 141 0.42 4.13 -6.54
N ILE A 142 0.73 4.05 -7.83
CA ILE A 142 0.58 2.86 -8.66
C ILE A 142 1.99 2.41 -9.07
N VAL A 143 2.33 1.18 -8.75
CA VAL A 143 3.58 0.53 -9.20
C VAL A 143 3.26 -0.45 -10.30
N VAL A 144 3.91 -0.30 -11.45
CA VAL A 144 3.77 -1.15 -12.63
C VAL A 144 5.07 -1.91 -12.83
N LYS A 145 5.05 -3.22 -12.60
CA LYS A 145 6.17 -4.12 -12.88
C LYS A 145 5.87 -4.91 -14.14
N LYS A 146 6.76 -4.87 -15.14
CA LYS A 146 6.61 -5.61 -16.40
C LYS A 146 7.71 -6.65 -16.56
N GLU A 147 7.32 -7.91 -16.52
CA GLU A 147 8.16 -9.10 -16.75
C GLU A 147 7.83 -9.68 -18.13
N SER A 148 8.54 -9.24 -19.17
CA SER A 148 8.36 -9.70 -20.56
C SER A 148 6.89 -9.66 -21.04
N PHE A 149 6.13 -10.75 -20.83
CA PHE A 149 4.74 -10.94 -21.24
C PHE A 149 3.71 -10.80 -20.12
N VAL A 150 4.15 -10.69 -18.87
CA VAL A 150 3.29 -10.53 -17.70
C VAL A 150 3.58 -9.19 -17.07
N PHE A 151 2.54 -8.53 -16.57
CA PHE A 151 2.68 -7.38 -15.70
C PHE A 151 2.05 -7.67 -14.34
N THR A 152 2.53 -6.95 -13.34
CA THR A 152 1.87 -6.80 -12.05
C THR A 152 1.70 -5.32 -11.79
N ILE A 153 0.46 -4.90 -11.54
CA ILE A 153 0.14 -3.55 -11.09
C ILE A 153 -0.30 -3.64 -9.63
N SER A 154 0.31 -2.83 -8.77
CA SER A 154 -0.14 -2.61 -7.40
C SER A 154 -0.51 -1.15 -7.22
N ALA A 155 -1.77 -0.86 -6.90
CA ALA A 155 -2.24 0.47 -6.53
C ALA A 155 -2.40 0.58 -5.01
N TYR A 156 -1.71 1.55 -4.41
CA TYR A 156 -1.65 1.76 -2.96
C TYR A 156 -2.45 3.00 -2.57
N LYS A 157 -3.45 2.81 -1.70
CA LYS A 157 -4.23 3.88 -1.06
C LYS A 157 -3.92 3.86 0.43
N VAL A 158 -3.39 4.97 0.96
CA VAL A 158 -3.23 5.15 2.40
C VAL A 158 -4.56 5.63 2.97
N VAL A 159 -5.10 4.87 3.93
CA VAL A 159 -6.39 5.14 4.56
C VAL A 159 -6.23 5.93 5.85
N TYR A 160 -5.14 5.67 6.57
CA TYR A 160 -4.90 6.27 7.88
C TYR A 160 -3.41 6.26 8.21
N ILE A 161 -2.94 7.32 8.88
CA ILE A 161 -1.63 7.40 9.53
C ILE A 161 -1.87 8.07 10.89
N ASP A 162 -1.37 7.47 11.98
CA ASP A 162 -1.41 8.12 13.29
C ASP A 162 -0.70 9.48 13.24
N LYS A 163 -1.30 10.51 13.86
CA LYS A 163 -0.82 11.90 13.77
C LYS A 163 0.64 12.08 14.19
N ASN A 164 1.09 11.33 15.20
CA ASN A 164 2.48 11.38 15.66
C ASN A 164 3.44 10.86 14.60
N LEU A 165 3.09 9.74 13.93
CA LEU A 165 3.83 9.25 12.78
C LEU A 165 3.80 10.25 11.63
N GLN A 166 2.64 10.80 11.32
CA GLN A 166 2.50 11.77 10.23
C GLN A 166 3.36 13.02 10.44
N ASN A 167 3.61 13.42 11.69
CA ASN A 167 4.50 14.53 12.01
C ASN A 167 5.98 14.18 11.83
N ILE A 168 6.45 13.04 12.36
CA ILE A 168 7.87 12.65 12.18
C ILE A 168 8.19 12.35 10.72
N MET A 169 7.24 11.79 9.96
CA MET A 169 7.41 11.49 8.54
C MET A 169 7.66 12.74 7.67
N LYS A 170 7.21 13.93 8.11
CA LYS A 170 7.46 15.18 7.39
C LYS A 170 8.93 15.56 7.34
N GLU A 171 9.74 15.08 8.28
CA GLU A 171 11.19 15.31 8.30
C GLU A 171 11.89 14.65 7.11
N PHE A 172 11.26 13.66 6.48
CA PHE A 172 11.82 12.90 5.35
C PHE A 172 11.27 13.36 4.00
N ILE A 173 10.53 14.47 3.93
CA ILE A 173 10.09 15.04 2.65
C ILE A 173 11.31 15.42 1.81
N GLY A 174 11.27 15.08 0.53
CA GLY A 174 12.36 15.24 -0.44
C GLY A 174 13.32 14.05 -0.51
N TYR A 175 13.21 13.09 0.40
CA TYR A 175 14.08 11.91 0.41
C TYR A 175 13.63 10.94 -0.69
N LYS A 176 14.58 10.21 -1.27
CA LYS A 176 14.34 9.16 -2.26
C LYS A 176 13.65 7.98 -1.58
N ARG A 177 12.48 7.61 -2.10
CA ARG A 177 11.71 6.45 -1.66
C ARG A 177 12.04 5.19 -2.45
N MET A 178 12.16 5.31 -3.77
CA MET A 178 12.49 4.19 -4.66
C MET A 178 12.88 4.69 -6.05
N ASP A 179 13.53 3.81 -6.81
CA ASP A 179 13.83 4.04 -8.23
C ASP A 179 12.64 3.68 -9.12
N CYS A 180 12.39 4.55 -10.11
CA CYS A 180 11.43 4.34 -11.19
C CYS A 180 12.14 4.54 -12.52
N GLU A 181 11.95 3.64 -13.47
CA GLU A 181 12.43 3.85 -14.84
C GLU A 181 11.71 5.02 -15.47
N LYS A 182 10.39 5.04 -15.28
CA LYS A 182 9.51 6.13 -15.69
C LYS A 182 8.60 6.48 -14.52
N LEU A 183 8.44 7.78 -14.28
CA LEU A 183 7.50 8.31 -13.30
C LEU A 183 6.51 9.22 -14.03
N VAL A 184 5.22 8.95 -13.87
CA VAL A 184 4.13 9.79 -14.41
C VAL A 184 3.27 10.26 -13.25
N ILE A 185 2.93 11.54 -13.21
CA ILE A 185 2.04 12.10 -12.21
C ILE A 185 0.72 12.44 -12.91
N LYS A 186 -0.38 11.86 -12.44
CA LYS A 186 -1.75 12.13 -12.90
C LYS A 186 -2.57 12.57 -11.68
N ASP A 187 -2.89 13.85 -11.62
CA ASP A 187 -3.55 14.48 -10.48
C ASP A 187 -2.83 14.18 -9.16
N TYR A 188 -3.49 13.46 -8.24
CA TYR A 188 -2.94 13.03 -6.96
C TYR A 188 -2.10 11.74 -7.06
N THR A 189 -2.29 10.95 -8.13
CA THR A 189 -1.71 9.61 -8.29
C THR A 189 -0.34 9.68 -8.94
N ARG A 190 0.62 8.97 -8.36
CA ARG A 190 1.97 8.79 -8.93
C ARG A 190 2.08 7.39 -9.52
N ILE A 191 2.54 7.27 -10.75
CA ILE A 191 2.66 6.00 -11.46
C ILE A 191 4.13 5.73 -11.71
N CYS A 192 4.69 4.77 -10.97
CA CYS A 192 6.07 4.33 -11.05
C CYS A 192 6.17 3.04 -11.86
N TYR A 193 6.89 3.10 -12.98
CA TYR A 193 7.19 1.94 -13.81
C TYR A 193 8.56 1.38 -13.44
N ILE A 194 8.65 0.07 -13.24
CA ILE A 194 9.87 -0.65 -12.88
C ILE A 194 10.03 -1.80 -13.88
N SER A 195 11.19 -1.92 -14.56
CA SER A 195 11.48 -3.15 -15.29
C SER A 195 12.09 -4.19 -14.37
N SER A 196 11.82 -5.44 -14.70
CA SER A 196 12.36 -6.61 -14.01
C SER A 196 13.73 -7.01 -14.56
N THR A 197 14.46 -6.10 -15.24
CA THR A 197 15.71 -6.50 -15.89
C THR A 197 16.88 -6.69 -14.95
N PHE A 198 16.78 -6.28 -13.68
CA PHE A 198 17.78 -6.60 -12.66
C PHE A 198 17.13 -6.76 -11.28
N SER A 199 16.97 -8.01 -10.86
CA SER A 199 16.83 -8.42 -9.45
C SER A 199 17.89 -9.46 -9.14
#